data_AF-A0A9Q9SFW5-F1
#
_entry.id   AF-A0A9Q9SFW5-F1
#
_cell.length_a   1.000
_cell.length_b   1.000
_cell.length_c   1.000
_cell.angle_alpha   90.00
_cell.angle_beta   90.00
_cell.angle_gamma   90.00
#
_symmetry.space_group_name_H-M   'P 1'
#
loop_
_entity.id
_entity.type
_entity.pdbx_description
1 polymer ?
#
loop_
_entity_poly.entity_id
_entity_poly.type
_entity_poly.pdbx_seq_one_letter_code
_entity_poly.pdbx_strand_id
1 'polypeptide(L)'
;MRLAVGQIDVNGNVTYGPVSMSVENGRYIVTVDYIKSNTYPLFVKKTDARPDGSFRATFVDDGKLADLAVPVYIGVGLRVTATLNTTKAGVNLGNLIAIGAAAQASQLSGTLVVQTLGLTGENISTALPIPSDISLASIQSAIQALGTMKAKLYDTSKTHVEPRVVGVYNNIGGSTNETINGIISGVLAKPLPLDVPVERPTKAKVAAK
;
A
#
# COMPACT_ATOMS: atom_id res chain seq x y z
N MET A 1 -8.08 -1.98 5.30
CA MET A 1 -8.14 -1.99 3.82
C MET A 1 -8.14 -0.55 3.37
N ARG A 2 -7.36 -0.22 2.34
CA ARG A 2 -7.26 1.13 1.76
C ARG A 2 -7.65 1.06 0.30
N LEU A 3 -8.39 2.05 -0.18
CA LEU A 3 -8.69 2.27 -1.59
C LEU A 3 -8.13 3.63 -2.00
N ALA A 4 -7.49 3.69 -3.16
CA ALA A 4 -7.09 4.94 -3.80
C ALA A 4 -7.51 4.90 -5.27
N VAL A 5 -8.03 6.02 -5.77
CA VAL A 5 -8.37 6.22 -7.17
C VAL A 5 -7.51 7.38 -7.68
N GLY A 6 -6.64 7.09 -8.64
CA GLY A 6 -5.82 8.08 -9.32
C GLY A 6 -6.30 8.23 -10.76
N GLN A 7 -6.57 9.45 -11.19
CA GLN A 7 -6.84 9.76 -12.59
C GLN A 7 -5.53 10.07 -13.31
N ILE A 8 -5.33 9.45 -14.47
CA ILE A 8 -4.18 9.70 -15.35
C ILE A 8 -4.58 10.78 -16.36
N ASP A 9 -3.84 11.89 -16.39
CA ASP A 9 -4.02 12.93 -17.40
C ASP A 9 -3.35 12.56 -18.75
N VAL A 10 -3.49 13.44 -19.74
CA VAL A 10 -2.90 13.26 -21.08
C VAL A 10 -1.36 13.23 -21.08
N ASN A 11 -0.73 13.79 -20.05
CA ASN A 11 0.73 13.84 -19.87
C ASN A 11 1.25 12.64 -19.07
N GLY A 12 0.37 11.76 -18.59
CA GLY A 12 0.72 10.62 -17.74
C GLY A 12 0.84 10.96 -16.26
N ASN A 13 0.50 12.17 -15.83
CA ASN A 13 0.48 12.51 -14.41
C ASN A 13 -0.72 11.86 -13.73
N VAL A 14 -0.48 11.32 -12.53
CA VAL A 14 -1.53 10.70 -11.72
C VAL A 14 -1.97 11.68 -10.64
N THR A 15 -3.24 12.09 -10.68
CA THR A 15 -3.86 12.91 -9.64
C THR A 15 -4.79 12.04 -8.81
N TYR A 16 -4.51 11.93 -7.51
CA TYR A 16 -5.38 11.26 -6.55
C TYR A 16 -6.36 12.27 -5.97
N GLY A 17 -7.64 11.97 -6.03
CA GLY A 17 -8.70 12.84 -5.55
C GLY A 17 -9.83 12.07 -4.88
N PRO A 18 -10.77 12.77 -4.21
CA PRO A 18 -11.92 12.16 -3.56
C PRO A 18 -12.95 11.59 -4.56
N VAL A 19 -12.70 11.71 -5.87
CA VAL A 19 -13.66 11.37 -6.91
C VAL A 19 -13.63 9.86 -7.18
N SER A 20 -14.70 9.19 -6.80
CA SER A 20 -14.97 7.77 -7.11
C SER A 20 -15.79 7.58 -8.38
N MET A 21 -16.21 8.65 -9.06
CA MET A 21 -16.99 8.60 -10.30
C MET A 21 -16.11 8.91 -11.52
N SER A 22 -16.22 8.12 -12.57
CA SER A 22 -15.47 8.36 -13.79
C SER A 22 -16.06 9.47 -14.66
N VAL A 23 -15.20 10.15 -15.41
CA VAL A 23 -15.57 10.81 -16.67
C VAL A 23 -15.51 9.84 -17.84
N GLU A 24 -16.13 10.22 -18.95
CA GLU A 24 -16.08 9.49 -20.22
C GLU A 24 -14.66 9.55 -20.82
N ASN A 25 -14.21 8.46 -21.45
CA ASN A 25 -12.86 8.34 -22.03
C ASN A 25 -11.71 8.64 -21.03
N GLY A 26 -11.96 8.41 -19.74
CA GLY A 26 -11.00 8.65 -18.68
C GLY A 26 -10.07 7.47 -18.44
N ARG A 27 -8.87 7.77 -17.95
CA ARG A 27 -7.86 6.76 -17.59
C ARG A 27 -7.62 6.80 -16.09
N TYR A 28 -7.63 5.64 -15.45
CA TYR A 28 -7.54 5.53 -13.99
C TYR A 28 -6.64 4.40 -13.54
N ILE A 29 -6.04 4.60 -12.37
CA ILE A 29 -5.42 3.54 -11.57
C ILE A 29 -6.22 3.45 -10.28
N VAL A 30 -6.82 2.30 -10.06
CA VAL A 30 -7.51 1.98 -8.81
C VAL A 30 -6.64 1.02 -8.03
N THR A 31 -6.24 1.41 -6.82
CA THR A 31 -5.39 0.61 -5.95
C THR A 31 -6.14 0.23 -4.68
N VAL A 32 -6.26 -1.08 -4.44
CA VAL A 32 -6.80 -1.63 -3.20
C VAL A 32 -5.69 -2.32 -2.44
N ASP A 33 -5.44 -1.86 -1.23
CA ASP A 33 -4.43 -2.42 -0.35
C ASP A 33 -5.03 -3.09 0.88
N TYR A 34 -4.56 -4.31 1.14
CA TYR A 34 -4.68 -4.97 2.44
C TYR A 34 -3.29 -5.04 3.05
N ILE A 35 -3.00 -4.13 3.98
CA ILE A 35 -1.69 -3.99 4.62
C ILE A 35 -1.88 -4.13 6.12
N LYS A 36 -1.03 -4.96 6.74
CA LYS A 36 -0.80 -4.98 8.19
C LYS A 36 0.54 -4.31 8.45
N SER A 37 0.53 -3.24 9.23
CA SER A 37 1.70 -2.43 9.48
C SER A 37 1.75 -1.94 10.92
N ASN A 38 2.97 -1.73 11.42
CA ASN A 38 3.21 -0.94 12.60
C ASN A 38 3.66 0.46 12.17
N THR A 39 3.51 1.41 13.08
CA THR A 39 3.94 2.79 12.87
C THR A 39 5.24 3.00 13.63
N TYR A 40 6.27 3.46 12.93
CA TYR A 40 7.55 3.82 13.51
C TYR A 40 7.78 5.33 13.37
N PRO A 41 8.13 6.04 14.45
CA PRO A 41 8.48 7.44 14.35
C PRO A 41 9.88 7.58 13.76
N LEU A 42 10.01 8.26 12.63
CA LEU A 42 11.28 8.82 12.19
C LEU A 42 11.43 10.21 12.79
N PHE A 43 12.41 10.35 13.68
CA PHE A 43 12.71 11.63 14.29
C PHE A 43 13.49 12.52 13.33
N VAL A 44 13.00 13.74 13.16
CA VAL A 44 13.56 14.72 12.23
C VAL A 44 13.88 16.00 12.96
N LYS A 45 15.09 16.50 12.70
CA LYS A 45 15.52 17.85 13.07
C LYS A 45 15.51 18.74 11.84
N LYS A 46 14.94 19.93 11.95
CA LYS A 46 14.88 20.95 10.91
C LYS A 46 16.03 21.94 11.11
N THR A 47 16.56 22.43 10.01
CA THR A 47 17.34 23.67 10.04
C THR A 47 16.42 24.87 10.20
N ASP A 48 16.98 26.02 10.55
CA ASP A 48 16.26 27.28 10.47
C ASP A 48 15.68 27.47 9.05
N ALA A 49 14.48 28.04 9.01
CA ALA A 49 13.83 28.36 7.75
C ALA A 49 14.64 29.41 7.00
N ARG A 50 14.91 29.15 5.73
CA ARG A 50 15.50 30.11 4.81
C ARG A 50 14.50 31.24 4.53
N PRO A 51 14.95 32.38 3.99
CA PRO A 51 14.07 33.51 3.65
C PRO A 51 12.94 33.17 2.67
N ASP A 52 13.10 32.10 1.89
CA ASP A 52 12.09 31.56 0.96
C ASP A 52 11.09 30.59 1.62
N GLY A 53 11.19 30.39 2.94
CA GLY A 53 10.37 29.45 3.71
C GLY A 53 10.82 27.99 3.64
N SER A 54 11.86 27.66 2.86
CA SER A 54 12.40 26.30 2.77
C SER A 54 13.28 25.96 3.97
N PHE A 55 13.35 24.67 4.32
CA PHE A 55 14.25 24.18 5.37
C PHE A 55 14.83 22.82 4.95
N ARG A 56 15.93 22.40 5.59
CA ARG A 56 16.45 21.04 5.46
C ARG A 56 16.01 20.22 6.66
N ALA A 57 15.65 18.97 6.41
CA ALA A 57 15.34 17.98 7.41
C ALA A 57 16.46 16.94 7.45
N THR A 58 16.93 16.58 8.64
CA THR A 58 17.87 15.48 8.86
C THR A 58 17.34 14.52 9.90
N PHE A 59 17.54 13.22 9.68
CA PHE A 59 17.20 12.19 10.66
C PHE A 59 18.09 12.29 11.89
N VAL A 60 17.49 12.10 13.06
CA VAL A 60 18.20 12.00 14.34
C VAL A 60 17.75 10.73 15.05
N ASP A 61 18.64 10.10 15.82
CA ASP A 61 18.30 8.86 16.54
C ASP A 61 17.60 9.15 17.88
N ASP A 62 17.89 10.30 18.52
CA ASP A 62 17.27 10.70 19.78
C ASP A 62 16.06 11.61 19.53
N GLY A 63 14.88 11.13 19.93
CA GLY A 63 13.64 11.89 19.84
C GLY A 63 13.64 13.19 20.64
N LYS A 64 14.53 13.36 21.63
CA LYS A 64 14.69 14.63 22.38
C LYS A 64 15.35 15.72 21.55
N LEU A 65 16.13 15.34 20.54
CA LEU A 65 16.80 16.28 19.62
C LEU A 65 15.95 16.61 18.39
N ALA A 66 14.77 16.01 18.28
CA ALA A 66 13.89 16.12 17.14
C ALA A 66 12.91 17.28 17.28
N ASP A 67 12.68 17.98 16.17
CA ASP A 67 11.63 19.01 16.11
C ASP A 67 10.27 18.40 15.79
N LEU A 68 10.24 17.23 15.14
CA LEU A 68 9.04 16.47 14.83
C LEU A 68 9.33 14.99 14.58
N ALA A 69 8.28 14.17 14.66
CA ALA A 69 8.32 12.77 14.28
C ALA A 69 7.46 12.55 13.02
N VAL A 70 8.05 11.92 12.01
CA VAL A 70 7.38 11.52 10.77
C VAL A 70 6.92 10.06 10.93
N PRO A 71 5.61 9.79 10.92
CA PRO A 71 5.11 8.42 10.99
C PRO A 71 5.45 7.65 9.71
N VAL A 72 6.23 6.57 9.84
CA VAL A 72 6.49 5.62 8.77
C VAL A 72 5.77 4.33 9.06
N TYR A 73 5.00 3.87 8.08
CA TYR A 73 4.30 2.60 8.15
C TYR A 73 5.20 1.52 7.56
N ILE A 74 5.57 0.56 8.39
CA ILE A 74 6.31 -0.62 7.97
C ILE A 74 5.41 -1.80 8.14
N GLY A 75 5.32 -2.61 7.10
CA GLY A 75 4.36 -3.68 7.09
C GLY A 75 4.53 -4.62 5.93
N VAL A 76 3.55 -5.49 5.89
CA VAL A 76 3.40 -6.53 4.88
C VAL A 76 1.96 -6.59 4.43
N GLY A 77 1.73 -7.03 3.21
CA GLY A 77 0.38 -7.05 2.69
C GLY A 77 0.30 -7.39 1.23
N LEU A 78 -0.82 -6.98 0.64
CA LEU A 78 -1.11 -7.14 -0.77
C LEU A 78 -1.66 -5.86 -1.35
N ARG A 79 -1.38 -5.68 -2.63
CA ARG A 79 -1.88 -4.61 -3.48
C ARG A 79 -2.58 -5.22 -4.69
N VAL A 80 -3.81 -4.80 -4.92
CA VAL A 80 -4.51 -5.00 -6.19
C VAL A 80 -4.50 -3.68 -6.93
N THR A 81 -3.97 -3.68 -8.15
CA THR A 81 -3.93 -2.52 -9.03
C THR A 81 -4.76 -2.82 -10.27
N ALA A 82 -5.83 -2.05 -10.45
CA ALA A 82 -6.65 -2.05 -11.66
C ALA A 82 -6.30 -0.81 -12.49
N THR A 83 -5.81 -1.03 -13.71
CA THR A 83 -5.56 0.05 -14.68
C THR A 83 -6.72 0.08 -15.65
N LEU A 84 -7.47 1.18 -15.69
CA LEU A 84 -8.78 1.26 -16.32
C LEU A 84 -8.83 2.33 -17.40
N ASN A 85 -9.57 2.06 -18.47
CA ASN A 85 -10.03 3.02 -19.46
C ASN A 85 -11.56 2.99 -19.46
N THR A 86 -12.21 4.11 -19.15
CA THR A 86 -13.67 4.19 -19.17
C THR A 86 -14.17 4.61 -20.54
N THR A 87 -15.27 4.00 -21.00
CA THR A 87 -15.98 4.40 -22.23
C THR A 87 -17.20 5.25 -21.93
N LYS A 88 -17.63 5.31 -20.66
CA LYS A 88 -18.76 6.12 -20.19
C LYS A 88 -18.40 6.90 -18.92
N ALA A 89 -19.05 8.04 -18.74
CA ALA A 89 -19.04 8.76 -17.48
C ALA A 89 -19.93 8.06 -16.43
N GLY A 90 -19.71 8.40 -15.16
CA GLY A 90 -20.53 7.95 -14.04
C GLY A 90 -20.25 6.53 -13.55
N VAL A 91 -19.18 5.88 -14.03
CA VAL A 91 -18.80 4.55 -13.51
C VAL A 91 -18.25 4.70 -12.10
N ASN A 92 -18.74 3.88 -11.18
CA ASN A 92 -18.29 3.86 -9.80
C ASN A 92 -16.98 3.07 -9.68
N LEU A 93 -15.87 3.79 -9.51
CA LEU A 93 -14.52 3.28 -9.27
C LEU A 93 -14.21 3.08 -7.78
N GLY A 94 -15.18 3.36 -6.91
CA GLY A 94 -15.06 3.29 -5.46
C GLY A 94 -15.04 1.88 -4.87
N ASN A 95 -15.22 0.83 -5.68
CA ASN A 95 -15.06 -0.56 -5.25
C ASN A 95 -14.87 -1.50 -6.44
N LEU A 96 -14.18 -2.62 -6.22
CA LEU A 96 -13.86 -3.59 -7.28
C LEU A 96 -15.10 -4.27 -7.87
N ILE A 97 -16.16 -4.50 -7.10
CA ILE A 97 -17.36 -5.19 -7.59
C ILE A 97 -18.08 -4.33 -8.63
N ALA A 98 -18.26 -3.03 -8.35
CA ALA A 98 -18.84 -2.06 -9.28
C ALA A 98 -18.01 -1.93 -10.56
N ILE A 99 -16.67 -1.94 -10.43
CA ILE A 99 -15.76 -1.95 -11.58
C ILE A 99 -15.97 -3.21 -12.44
N GLY A 100 -16.12 -4.38 -11.81
CA GLY A 100 -16.38 -5.64 -12.52
C GLY A 100 -17.72 -5.65 -13.26
N ALA A 101 -18.77 -5.12 -12.64
CA ALA A 101 -20.08 -4.97 -13.29
C ALA A 101 -20.00 -4.00 -14.48
N ALA A 102 -19.28 -2.88 -14.33
CA ALA A 102 -19.07 -1.91 -15.40
C ALA A 102 -18.25 -2.50 -16.56
N ALA A 103 -17.25 -3.35 -16.27
CA ALA A 103 -16.51 -4.10 -17.29
C ALA A 103 -17.44 -5.03 -18.08
N GLN A 104 -18.32 -5.77 -17.40
CA GLN A 104 -19.28 -6.67 -18.05
C GLN A 104 -20.32 -5.92 -18.91
N ALA A 105 -20.67 -4.70 -18.52
CA ALA A 105 -21.52 -3.81 -19.29
C ALA A 105 -20.78 -3.01 -20.38
N SER A 106 -19.51 -3.32 -20.66
CA SER A 106 -18.66 -2.64 -21.64
C SER A 106 -18.51 -1.12 -21.39
N GLN A 107 -18.66 -0.67 -20.14
CA GLN A 107 -18.53 0.73 -19.73
C GLN A 107 -17.09 1.10 -19.35
N LEU A 108 -16.23 0.10 -19.18
CA LEU A 108 -14.79 0.25 -19.03
C LEU A 108 -14.06 -1.01 -19.51
N SER A 109 -12.77 -0.87 -19.75
CA SER A 109 -11.82 -1.96 -19.97
C SER A 109 -10.56 -1.70 -19.16
N GLY A 110 -9.69 -2.69 -19.06
CA GLY A 110 -8.49 -2.55 -18.25
C GLY A 110 -7.86 -3.87 -17.88
N THR A 111 -6.82 -3.79 -17.05
CA THR A 111 -6.10 -4.94 -16.53
C THR A 111 -6.06 -4.89 -15.02
N LEU A 112 -5.92 -6.07 -14.41
CA LEU A 112 -5.82 -6.24 -12.98
C LEU A 112 -4.54 -7.01 -12.64
N VAL A 113 -3.78 -6.46 -11.70
CA VAL A 113 -2.54 -7.06 -11.18
C VAL A 113 -2.66 -7.17 -9.66
N VAL A 114 -2.26 -8.33 -9.13
CA VAL A 114 -2.12 -8.54 -7.69
C VAL A 114 -0.64 -8.71 -7.37
N GLN A 115 -0.17 -7.96 -6.38
CA GLN A 115 1.22 -7.95 -5.95
C GLN A 115 1.29 -8.11 -4.42
N THR A 116 2.28 -8.85 -3.94
CA THR A 116 2.60 -8.89 -2.52
C THR A 116 3.58 -7.79 -2.13
N LEU A 117 3.41 -7.25 -0.93
CA LEU A 117 4.28 -6.28 -0.31
C LEU A 117 4.95 -6.94 0.88
N GLY A 118 6.24 -7.29 0.75
CA GLY A 118 7.00 -7.89 1.84
C GLY A 118 6.58 -9.30 2.27
N LEU A 119 5.88 -10.02 1.38
CA LEU A 119 5.49 -11.42 1.59
C LEU A 119 6.00 -12.27 0.43
N THR A 120 6.73 -13.32 0.77
CA THR A 120 7.28 -14.30 -0.17
C THR A 120 7.15 -15.71 0.40
N GLY A 121 7.43 -16.73 -0.41
CA GLY A 121 7.33 -18.14 -0.03
C GLY A 121 6.34 -18.92 -0.90
N GLU A 122 6.49 -20.24 -0.91
CA GLU A 122 5.72 -21.17 -1.75
C GLU A 122 4.20 -20.98 -1.58
N ASN A 123 3.79 -20.77 -0.33
CA ASN A 123 2.40 -20.61 0.07
C ASN A 123 1.73 -19.33 -0.45
N ILE A 124 2.55 -18.32 -0.77
CA ILE A 124 2.14 -17.01 -1.28
C ILE A 124 2.19 -17.01 -2.81
N SER A 125 3.28 -17.49 -3.40
CA SER A 125 3.48 -17.50 -4.85
C SER A 125 2.40 -18.31 -5.59
N THR A 126 1.98 -19.44 -5.03
CA THR A 126 0.93 -20.31 -5.61
C THR A 126 -0.46 -19.69 -5.58
N ALA A 127 -0.70 -18.69 -4.72
CA ALA A 127 -1.97 -18.00 -4.60
C ALA A 127 -2.05 -16.72 -5.46
N LEU A 128 -0.94 -16.30 -6.09
CA LEU A 128 -0.92 -15.08 -6.90
C LEU A 128 -1.65 -15.33 -8.23
N PRO A 129 -2.74 -14.59 -8.52
CA PRO A 129 -3.40 -14.69 -9.80
C PRO A 129 -2.50 -14.11 -10.89
N ILE A 130 -2.55 -14.71 -12.07
CA ILE A 130 -1.87 -14.19 -13.25
C ILE A 130 -2.52 -12.85 -13.64
N PRO A 131 -1.74 -11.83 -14.01
CA PRO A 131 -2.28 -10.61 -14.60
C PRO A 131 -3.29 -10.92 -15.71
N SER A 132 -4.45 -10.30 -15.65
CA SER A 132 -5.56 -10.58 -16.57
C SER A 132 -6.38 -9.33 -16.86
N ASP A 133 -7.15 -9.39 -17.94
CA ASP A 133 -8.12 -8.35 -18.27
C ASP A 133 -9.19 -8.25 -17.18
N ILE A 134 -9.66 -7.03 -16.98
CA ILE A 134 -10.65 -6.77 -15.95
C ILE A 134 -12.00 -7.36 -16.33
N SER A 135 -12.52 -8.16 -15.40
CA SER A 135 -13.77 -8.89 -15.50
C SER A 135 -14.26 -9.25 -14.11
N LEU A 136 -15.54 -9.60 -13.98
CA LEU A 136 -16.08 -10.10 -12.72
C LEU A 136 -15.27 -11.31 -12.19
N ALA A 137 -14.86 -12.22 -13.08
CA ALA A 137 -14.04 -13.38 -12.74
C ALA A 137 -12.65 -12.99 -12.23
N SER A 138 -11.93 -12.09 -12.91
CA SER A 138 -10.60 -11.62 -12.47
C SER A 138 -10.65 -10.95 -11.08
N ILE A 139 -11.71 -10.18 -10.81
CA ILE A 139 -11.92 -9.51 -9.52
C ILE A 139 -12.23 -10.52 -8.43
N GLN A 140 -13.06 -11.52 -8.70
CA GLN A 140 -13.35 -12.61 -7.76
C GLN A 140 -12.07 -13.39 -7.42
N SER A 141 -11.28 -13.76 -8.43
CA SER A 141 -9.98 -14.42 -8.26
C SER A 141 -9.02 -13.57 -7.41
N ALA A 142 -8.97 -12.27 -7.64
CA ALA A 142 -8.14 -11.35 -6.85
C ALA A 142 -8.59 -11.27 -5.38
N ILE A 143 -9.89 -11.20 -5.12
CA ILE A 143 -10.45 -11.20 -3.77
C ILE A 143 -10.16 -12.53 -3.05
N GLN A 144 -10.28 -13.67 -3.75
CA GLN A 144 -9.97 -14.98 -3.18
C GLN A 144 -8.47 -15.13 -2.87
N ALA A 145 -7.61 -14.65 -3.76
CA ALA A 145 -6.15 -14.60 -3.54
C ALA A 145 -5.81 -13.75 -2.31
N LEU A 146 -6.42 -12.57 -2.17
CA LEU A 146 -6.26 -11.71 -0.99
C LEU A 146 -6.67 -12.43 0.30
N GLY A 147 -7.82 -13.10 0.31
CA GLY A 147 -8.32 -13.85 1.47
C GLY A 147 -7.38 -15.00 1.86
N THR A 148 -6.90 -15.74 0.86
CA THR A 148 -5.96 -16.86 1.05
C THR A 148 -4.64 -16.37 1.65
N MET A 149 -4.05 -15.31 1.08
CA MET A 149 -2.78 -14.78 1.59
C MET A 149 -2.92 -14.12 2.96
N LYS A 150 -4.06 -13.47 3.24
CA LYS A 150 -4.37 -12.97 4.60
C LYS A 150 -4.36 -14.10 5.62
N ALA A 151 -4.91 -15.26 5.29
CA ALA A 151 -4.91 -16.42 6.20
C ALA A 151 -3.50 -17.00 6.38
N LYS A 152 -2.73 -17.09 5.29
CA LYS A 152 -1.36 -17.64 5.29
C LYS A 152 -0.29 -16.70 5.87
N LEU A 153 -0.63 -15.44 6.12
CA LEU A 153 0.26 -14.43 6.71
C LEU A 153 0.84 -14.86 8.06
N TYR A 154 0.11 -15.67 8.81
CA TYR A 154 0.49 -16.13 10.16
C TYR A 154 1.19 -17.50 10.15
N ASP A 155 1.31 -18.15 9.00
CA ASP A 155 2.01 -19.43 8.87
C ASP A 155 3.52 -19.20 8.68
N THR A 156 4.24 -19.11 9.79
CA THR A 156 5.69 -18.85 9.80
C THR A 156 6.54 -20.01 9.28
N SER A 157 5.94 -21.18 8.97
CA SER A 157 6.69 -22.35 8.50
C SER A 157 6.97 -22.33 7.00
N LYS A 158 6.10 -21.66 6.22
CA LYS A 158 6.14 -21.65 4.74
C LYS A 158 5.92 -20.27 4.12
N THR A 159 5.69 -19.25 4.95
CA THR A 159 5.59 -17.85 4.55
C THR A 159 6.80 -17.10 5.11
N HIS A 160 7.52 -16.43 4.23
CA HIS A 160 8.61 -15.53 4.59
C HIS A 160 8.11 -14.09 4.61
N VAL A 161 8.35 -13.41 5.73
CA VAL A 161 7.88 -12.06 6.01
C VAL A 161 9.09 -11.14 6.00
N GLU A 162 9.17 -10.29 4.98
CA GLU A 162 10.21 -9.28 4.80
C GLU A 162 9.56 -7.90 4.72
N PRO A 163 9.31 -7.24 5.86
CA PRO A 163 8.56 -6.00 5.94
C PRO A 163 9.16 -4.89 5.07
N ARG A 164 8.30 -4.09 4.47
CA ARG A 164 8.70 -2.94 3.63
C ARG A 164 8.03 -1.66 4.10
N VAL A 165 8.59 -0.53 3.70
CA VAL A 165 7.91 0.77 3.84
C VAL A 165 6.68 0.75 2.92
N VAL A 166 5.50 0.78 3.54
CA VAL A 166 4.21 0.69 2.87
C VAL A 166 3.46 2.03 2.84
N GLY A 167 3.95 2.99 3.62
CA GLY A 167 3.46 4.36 3.60
C GLY A 167 4.31 5.28 4.48
N VAL A 168 4.22 6.57 4.20
CA VAL A 168 4.81 7.65 4.99
C VAL A 168 3.74 8.71 5.16
N TYR A 169 3.52 9.17 6.39
CA TYR A 169 2.68 10.33 6.64
C TYR A 169 3.56 11.58 6.61
N ASN A 170 3.56 12.30 5.48
CA ASN A 170 4.34 13.53 5.36
C ASN A 170 3.66 14.68 6.12
N ASN A 171 4.09 14.89 7.37
CA ASN A 171 3.69 16.01 8.22
C ASN A 171 4.73 17.14 8.26
N ILE A 172 5.81 17.04 7.47
CA ILE A 172 6.90 18.02 7.47
C ILE A 172 6.57 19.22 6.56
N GLY A 173 5.56 19.07 5.69
CA GLY A 173 5.32 20.03 4.60
C GLY A 173 6.31 19.83 3.45
N GLY A 174 6.11 20.54 2.34
CA GLY A 174 6.85 20.33 1.11
C GLY A 174 6.25 19.19 0.28
N SER A 175 5.45 19.56 -0.73
CA SER A 175 4.74 18.65 -1.63
C SER A 175 5.63 18.19 -2.80
N THR A 176 6.92 17.93 -2.58
CA THR A 176 7.78 17.45 -3.67
C THR A 176 8.12 15.98 -3.51
N ASN A 177 8.17 15.30 -4.67
CA ASN A 177 8.63 13.92 -4.77
C ASN A 177 10.02 13.74 -4.12
N GLU A 178 10.85 14.78 -4.06
CA GLU A 178 12.16 14.72 -3.43
C GLU A 178 12.10 14.47 -1.91
N THR A 179 11.17 15.13 -1.19
CA THR A 179 11.03 14.93 0.26
C THR A 179 10.58 13.51 0.57
N ILE A 180 9.58 12.99 -0.15
CA ILE A 180 9.10 11.62 0.03
C ILE A 180 10.19 10.60 -0.33
N ASN A 181 10.85 10.79 -1.48
CA ASN A 181 11.93 9.89 -1.90
C ASN A 181 13.10 9.91 -0.93
N GLY A 182 13.48 11.08 -0.40
CA GLY A 182 14.51 11.19 0.64
C GLY A 182 14.15 10.42 1.91
N ILE A 183 12.88 10.46 2.34
CA ILE A 183 12.40 9.66 3.48
C ILE A 183 12.51 8.17 3.18
N ILE A 184 12.03 7.73 2.01
CA ILE A 184 12.10 6.32 1.61
C ILE A 184 13.55 5.85 1.58
N SER A 185 14.45 6.58 0.92
CA SER A 185 15.87 6.23 0.84
C SER A 185 16.55 6.19 2.22
N GLY A 186 16.18 7.11 3.13
CA GLY A 186 16.68 7.11 4.51
C GLY A 186 16.29 5.87 5.31
N VAL A 187 15.03 5.42 5.19
CA VAL A 187 14.57 4.18 5.87
C VAL A 187 15.24 2.95 5.29
N LEU A 188 15.47 2.92 3.96
CA LEU A 188 16.18 1.79 3.33
C LEU A 188 17.63 1.68 3.79
N ALA A 189 18.28 2.79 4.12
CA ALA A 189 19.65 2.79 4.63
C ALA A 189 19.76 2.23 6.07
N LYS A 190 18.70 2.35 6.88
CA LYS A 190 18.62 1.79 8.24
C LYS A 190 17.29 1.07 8.42
N PRO A 191 17.19 -0.21 8.01
CA PRO A 191 15.94 -0.96 8.05
C PRO A 191 15.36 -1.01 9.46
N LEU A 192 14.08 -0.66 9.56
CA LEU A 192 13.30 -0.71 10.80
C LEU A 192 12.59 -2.07 10.88
N PRO A 193 12.56 -2.72 12.06
CA PRO A 193 11.93 -4.03 12.21
C PRO A 193 10.41 -3.94 12.06
N LEU A 194 9.74 -5.07 11.78
CA LEU A 194 8.29 -5.21 12.00
C LEU A 194 8.08 -6.07 13.23
N ASP A 195 7.41 -5.52 14.23
CA ASP A 195 6.98 -6.32 15.37
C ASP A 195 5.70 -7.08 14.99
N VAL A 196 5.85 -8.35 14.60
CA VAL A 196 4.71 -9.24 14.37
C VAL A 196 4.39 -9.90 15.71
N PRO A 197 3.18 -9.74 16.27
CA PRO A 197 2.80 -10.47 17.47
C PRO A 197 2.82 -11.96 17.14
N VAL A 198 3.86 -12.66 17.56
CA VAL A 198 3.88 -14.12 17.55
C VAL A 198 3.00 -14.53 18.72
N GLU A 199 1.86 -15.19 18.47
CA GLU A 199 1.18 -15.96 19.50
C GLU A 199 2.17 -17.04 19.95
N ARG A 200 2.91 -16.76 21.02
CA ARG A 200 3.71 -17.77 21.69
C ARG A 200 2.73 -18.79 22.24
N PRO A 201 2.83 -20.09 21.89
CA PRO A 201 2.02 -21.10 22.54
C PRO A 201 2.32 -21.02 24.04
N THR A 202 1.29 -20.69 24.82
CA THR A 202 1.35 -20.69 26.28
C THR A 202 1.85 -22.07 26.69
N LYS A 203 3.06 -22.15 27.25
CA LYS A 203 3.56 -23.41 27.83
C LYS A 203 2.51 -23.84 28.86
N ALA A 204 1.77 -24.91 28.55
CA ALA A 204 0.89 -25.55 29.51
C ALA A 204 1.73 -25.87 30.75
N LYS A 205 1.29 -25.37 31.91
CA LYS A 205 1.86 -25.78 33.20
C LYS A 205 1.79 -27.30 33.26
N VAL A 206 2.94 -27.95 33.22
CA VAL A 206 3.07 -29.36 33.59
C VAL A 206 2.69 -29.43 35.07
N ALA A 207 1.50 -29.96 35.35
CA ALA A 207 1.11 -30.31 36.70
C ALA A 207 2.00 -31.47 37.13
N ALA A 208 2.92 -31.19 38.06
CA ALA A 208 3.64 -32.23 38.80
C ALA A 208 2.61 -33.06 39.58
N LYS A 209 2.65 -34.37 39.38
CA LYS A 209 1.98 -35.38 40.20
C LYS A 209 2.96 -35.90 41.23
#